data_AF-A0A8C6NBQ9-F1
#
_entry.id   AF-A0A8C6NBQ9-F1
#
_cell.length_a   1.000
_cell.length_b   1.000
_cell.length_c   1.000
_cell.angle_alpha   90.00
_cell.angle_beta   90.00
_cell.angle_gamma   90.00
#
_symmetry.space_group_name_H-M   'P 1'
#
loop_
_entity.id
_entity.type
_entity.pdbx_description
1 polymer ?
#
loop_
_entity_poly.entity_id
_entity_poly.type
_entity_poly.pdbx_seq_one_letter_code
_entity_poly.pdbx_strand_id
1 'polypeptide(L)'
;MEGDEEQERDFQRFLRRVDDIANIVQGLSSTDSAVNAKAIAEAEKRLHDQETNKEEESKTTVNRTVVNTRASVRFIPFEVKAVYGFLAELEKDAKERAKQRKRNEHLANALKEKGNDAFRKGDYVRAIQKYTEGLEKLRTKQELYTNRAQAYLKVHEYEKAIGDCEWALKCNEKCIKAYFLMGKAHLSLKHYSEVSCYEKILQIDPQKESLFKDCMNEVNLEEKRMRDEERAMEEVHSGKLAALSINELLQKLRRPDQNVLYYAGGIRLLAGAVKECTEQTLFRTNNGFSILGDNEIHLGKIRVMAMPLCMTLLLDLLCCWFYSEENQHLLLTHPDVSAQLPKLLSSGILEIQKETLALIYLYSENENGRRLLVKHLDLTKAIGVLSRILPASSSAVEEVVKEGVVKKIIKFLKAGGQTTCNYGIKTLSICTRSNRQAQEDLVKSDKGFSVLLKLLDSENEIIVGNAALCLGQCLVVPGAATSLLNSSVVMTLLKHAGGDARRTSVQENAAIALGKLCVAEPRHVFELRKLNGLAILNSSMKYVHSI
;
A
#
# COMPACT_ATOMS: atom_id res chain seq x y z
N MET A 1 30.73 45.65 -7.78
CA MET A 1 31.34 45.88 -6.45
C MET A 1 30.78 47.13 -5.77
N GLU A 2 30.50 48.23 -6.47
CA GLU A 2 29.94 49.45 -5.85
C GLU A 2 28.51 49.28 -5.26
N GLY A 3 27.67 48.41 -5.84
CA GLY A 3 26.28 48.24 -5.38
C GLY A 3 26.10 47.46 -4.06
N ASP A 4 27.03 46.55 -3.73
CA ASP A 4 26.97 45.80 -2.45
C ASP A 4 27.48 46.66 -1.28
N GLU A 5 28.47 47.52 -1.51
CA GLU A 5 28.95 48.43 -0.47
C GLU A 5 27.91 49.52 -0.12
N GLU A 6 27.11 49.96 -1.09
CA GLU A 6 26.04 50.92 -0.84
C GLU A 6 24.90 50.29 -0.02
N GLN A 7 24.52 49.05 -0.34
CA GLN A 7 23.51 48.30 0.43
C GLN A 7 23.97 48.01 1.86
N GLU A 8 25.24 47.63 2.06
CA GLU A 8 25.79 47.43 3.40
C GLU A 8 25.83 48.74 4.19
N ARG A 9 26.20 49.86 3.57
CA ARG A 9 26.18 51.18 4.22
C ARG A 9 24.77 51.60 4.62
N ASP A 10 23.77 51.35 3.78
CA ASP A 10 22.36 51.64 4.07
C ASP A 10 21.81 50.74 5.17
N PHE A 11 22.18 49.46 5.16
CA PHE A 11 21.80 48.53 6.22
C PHE A 11 22.41 48.93 7.57
N GLN A 12 23.69 49.29 7.60
CA GLN A 12 24.36 49.78 8.82
C GLN A 12 23.78 51.12 9.31
N ARG A 13 23.31 51.98 8.40
CA ARG A 13 22.59 53.21 8.74
C ARG A 13 21.21 52.90 9.34
N PHE A 14 20.52 51.90 8.79
CA PHE A 14 19.23 51.43 9.30
C PHE A 14 19.36 50.85 10.72
N LEU A 15 20.33 49.96 10.96
CA LEU A 15 20.56 49.37 12.29
C LEU A 15 20.84 50.44 13.35
N ARG A 16 21.67 51.43 13.04
CA ARG A 16 21.92 52.57 13.95
C ARG A 16 20.65 53.35 14.28
N ARG A 17 19.77 53.59 13.30
CA ARG A 17 18.48 54.26 13.55
C ARG A 17 17.58 53.43 14.47
N VAL A 18 17.58 52.11 14.32
CA VAL A 18 16.81 51.20 15.19
C VAL A 18 17.32 51.26 16.62
N ASP A 19 18.64 51.19 16.82
CA ASP A 19 19.25 51.28 18.16
C ASP A 19 18.99 52.63 18.82
N ASP A 20 19.11 53.72 18.05
CA ASP A 20 18.83 55.06 18.56
C ASP A 20 17.36 55.24 18.97
N ILE A 21 16.41 54.65 18.23
CA ILE A 21 14.99 54.66 18.60
C ILE A 21 14.75 53.79 19.84
N ALA A 22 15.38 52.62 19.93
CA ALA A 22 15.28 51.76 21.10
C ALA A 22 15.79 52.47 22.37
N ASN A 23 16.90 53.20 22.27
CA ASN A 23 17.46 53.99 23.36
C ASN A 23 16.52 55.13 23.80
N ILE A 24 15.85 55.80 22.86
CA ILE A 24 14.83 56.81 23.18
C ILE A 24 13.64 56.18 23.89
N VAL A 25 13.11 55.06 23.37
CA VAL A 25 11.98 54.35 23.99
C VAL A 25 12.33 53.88 25.40
N GLN A 26 13.54 53.38 25.60
CA GLN A 26 14.04 53.00 26.92
C GLN A 26 14.13 54.22 27.84
N GLY A 27 14.64 55.36 27.35
CA GLY A 27 14.67 56.62 28.09
C GLY A 27 13.28 57.15 28.48
N LEU A 28 12.29 57.03 27.58
CA LEU A 28 10.88 57.39 27.83
C LEU A 28 10.21 56.50 28.89
N SER A 29 10.74 55.30 29.11
CA SER A 29 10.29 54.38 30.16
C SER A 29 11.08 54.48 31.47
N SER A 30 12.11 55.34 31.53
CA SER A 30 12.94 55.51 32.73
C SER A 30 12.20 56.21 33.86
N THR A 31 12.44 55.77 35.09
CA THR A 31 11.94 56.40 36.33
C THR A 31 12.75 57.64 36.75
N ASP A 32 13.90 57.89 36.11
CA ASP A 32 14.69 59.10 36.30
C ASP A 32 14.12 60.24 35.44
N SER A 33 13.61 61.29 36.10
CA SER A 33 12.98 62.45 35.49
C SER A 33 13.88 63.18 34.49
N ALA A 34 15.20 63.24 34.73
CA ALA A 34 16.14 63.92 33.84
C ALA A 34 16.40 63.13 32.55
N VAL A 35 16.50 61.80 32.66
CA VAL A 35 16.66 60.89 31.52
C VAL A 35 15.38 60.86 30.68
N ASN A 36 14.23 60.83 31.35
CA ASN A 36 12.93 60.87 30.70
C ASN A 36 12.72 62.17 29.91
N ALA A 37 12.95 63.32 30.55
CA ALA A 37 12.83 64.63 29.90
C ALA A 37 13.78 64.80 28.70
N LYS A 38 15.01 64.28 28.81
CA LYS A 38 15.98 64.29 27.70
C LYS A 38 15.53 63.39 26.53
N ALA A 39 14.95 62.23 26.83
CA ALA A 39 14.40 61.33 25.81
C ALA A 39 13.16 61.92 25.12
N ILE A 40 12.30 62.64 25.86
CA ILE A 40 11.17 63.40 25.29
C ILE A 40 11.68 64.48 24.32
N ALA A 41 12.64 65.30 24.75
CA ALA A 41 13.18 66.38 23.92
C ALA A 41 13.85 65.86 22.63
N GLU A 42 14.58 64.74 22.71
CA GLU A 42 15.20 64.10 21.55
C GLU A 42 14.15 63.47 20.61
N ALA A 43 13.07 62.90 21.16
CA ALA A 43 11.96 62.37 20.37
C ALA A 43 11.21 63.48 19.62
N GLU A 44 10.91 64.59 20.29
CA GLU A 44 10.23 65.76 19.69
C GLU A 44 11.07 66.39 18.57
N LYS A 45 12.39 66.52 18.79
CA LYS A 45 13.32 67.01 17.77
C LYS A 45 13.29 66.15 16.50
N ARG A 46 13.30 64.82 16.65
CA ARG A 46 13.27 63.89 15.50
C ARG A 46 11.94 63.88 14.76
N LEU A 47 10.83 64.09 15.47
CA LEU A 47 9.51 64.25 14.85
C LEU A 47 9.47 65.54 14.01
N HIS A 48 10.09 66.62 14.49
CA HIS A 48 10.18 67.87 13.74
C HIS A 48 11.08 67.76 12.49
N ASP A 49 12.19 67.01 12.58
CA ASP A 49 13.10 66.76 11.46
C ASP A 49 12.48 65.85 10.37
N GLN A 50 11.46 65.05 10.70
CA GLN A 50 10.70 64.25 9.73
C GLN A 50 9.65 65.06 8.94
N GLU A 51 9.10 66.13 9.51
CA GLU A 51 8.12 66.99 8.83
C GLU A 51 8.76 67.91 7.78
N THR A 52 10.07 68.15 7.85
CA THR A 52 10.81 69.08 6.97
C THR A 52 11.52 68.41 5.79
N ASN A 53 11.74 67.09 5.83
CA ASN A 53 12.39 66.34 4.75
C ASN A 53 11.35 65.70 3.82
N LYS A 54 11.30 66.17 2.57
CA LYS A 54 10.59 65.49 1.47
C LYS A 54 11.24 64.12 1.22
N GLU A 55 10.54 63.07 1.67
CA GLU A 55 10.48 61.69 1.17
C GLU A 55 11.75 61.14 0.47
N GLU A 56 12.52 60.31 1.18
CA GLU A 56 13.18 59.16 0.53
C GLU A 56 12.06 58.18 0.12
N GLU A 57 11.74 58.13 -1.17
CA GLU A 57 10.72 57.26 -1.75
C GLU A 57 10.95 55.79 -1.34
N SER A 58 9.99 55.23 -0.61
CA SER A 58 9.96 53.80 -0.29
C SER A 58 9.82 52.98 -1.58
N LYS A 59 10.82 52.15 -1.89
CA LYS A 59 10.83 51.23 -3.05
C LYS A 59 9.85 50.05 -2.95
N THR A 60 8.82 50.14 -2.12
CA THR A 60 7.79 49.09 -2.01
C THR A 60 6.55 49.49 -2.81
N THR A 61 6.30 48.79 -3.91
CA THR A 61 5.26 49.11 -4.91
C THR A 61 3.82 48.86 -4.43
N VAL A 62 3.58 48.54 -3.16
CA VAL A 62 2.23 48.24 -2.66
C VAL A 62 2.04 48.77 -1.23
N ASN A 63 1.46 49.96 -1.12
CA ASN A 63 1.01 50.53 0.15
C ASN A 63 -0.46 50.12 0.39
N ARG A 64 -0.72 49.17 1.31
CA ARG A 64 -2.09 48.72 1.69
C ARG A 64 -2.63 49.39 2.96
N THR A 65 -1.92 50.37 3.49
CA THR A 65 -2.33 51.08 4.70
C THR A 65 -2.78 52.49 4.32
N VAL A 66 -4.09 52.73 4.34
CA VAL A 66 -4.62 54.10 4.33
C VAL A 66 -4.38 54.67 5.72
N VAL A 67 -3.20 55.27 5.92
CA VAL A 67 -2.94 56.08 7.11
C VAL A 67 -3.73 57.38 6.94
N ASN A 68 -4.60 57.67 7.89
CA ASN A 68 -5.35 58.91 7.92
C ASN A 68 -4.38 60.10 8.11
N THR A 69 -4.13 60.86 7.05
CA THR A 69 -3.19 62.00 7.02
C THR A 69 -3.77 63.30 7.60
N ARG A 70 -4.92 63.25 8.28
CA ARG A 70 -5.62 64.43 8.83
C ARG A 70 -5.78 64.45 10.35
N ALA A 71 -4.86 63.84 11.09
CA ALA A 71 -4.78 64.05 12.53
C ALA A 71 -3.93 65.29 12.84
N SER A 72 -4.45 66.49 12.53
CA SER A 72 -3.91 67.70 13.16
C SER A 72 -4.22 67.64 14.65
N VAL A 73 -3.20 67.39 15.48
CA VAL A 73 -3.31 67.47 16.94
C VAL A 73 -3.51 68.94 17.30
N ARG A 74 -4.77 69.38 17.33
CA ARG A 74 -5.15 70.49 18.20
C ARG A 74 -5.44 69.89 19.57
N PHE A 75 -4.71 70.37 20.57
CA PHE A 75 -5.03 70.15 21.97
C PHE A 75 -6.46 70.68 22.21
N ILE A 76 -7.44 69.79 22.17
CA ILE A 76 -8.80 70.02 22.63
C ILE A 76 -8.95 69.12 23.85
N PRO A 77 -9.52 69.59 24.98
CA PRO A 77 -9.78 68.74 26.14
C PRO A 77 -10.60 67.54 25.67
N PHE A 78 -9.94 66.38 25.56
CA PHE A 78 -10.45 65.26 24.78
C PHE A 78 -11.63 64.64 25.52
N GLU A 79 -12.83 64.71 24.93
CA GLU A 79 -14.02 64.08 25.48
C GLU A 79 -13.75 62.59 25.67
N VAL A 80 -13.71 62.17 26.93
CA VAL A 80 -13.56 60.79 27.40
C VAL A 80 -14.46 59.80 26.63
N LYS A 81 -15.61 60.27 26.11
CA LYS A 81 -16.57 59.53 25.28
C LYS A 81 -16.00 59.06 23.93
N ALA A 82 -15.08 59.81 23.31
CA ALA A 82 -14.44 59.44 22.04
C ALA A 82 -13.40 58.32 22.22
N VAL A 83 -12.67 58.31 23.34
CA VAL A 83 -11.73 57.22 23.69
C VAL A 83 -12.50 55.92 23.93
N TYR A 84 -13.59 55.96 24.68
CA TYR A 84 -14.42 54.78 24.92
C TYR A 84 -15.09 54.25 23.64
N GLY A 85 -15.50 55.13 22.72
CA GLY A 85 -16.02 54.73 21.40
C GLY A 85 -14.98 54.02 20.52
N PHE A 86 -13.74 54.52 20.51
CA PHE A 86 -12.62 53.89 19.78
C PHE A 86 -12.25 52.51 20.36
N LEU A 87 -12.15 52.41 21.69
CA LEU A 87 -11.89 51.14 22.37
C LEU A 87 -12.99 50.10 22.10
N ALA A 88 -14.26 50.52 22.06
CA ALA A 88 -15.38 49.63 21.76
C ALA A 88 -15.33 49.07 20.33
N GLU A 89 -14.94 49.87 19.33
CA GLU A 89 -14.83 49.40 17.95
C GLU A 89 -13.60 48.48 17.76
N LEU A 90 -12.48 48.76 18.44
CA LEU A 90 -11.32 47.86 18.50
C LEU A 90 -11.68 46.51 19.12
N GLU A 91 -12.44 46.51 20.22
CA GLU A 91 -12.88 45.27 20.87
C GLU A 91 -13.80 44.45 19.96
N LYS A 92 -14.72 45.11 19.25
CA LYS A 92 -15.62 44.47 18.27
C LYS A 92 -14.85 43.87 17.09
N ASP A 93 -13.89 44.58 16.54
CA ASP A 93 -13.00 44.12 15.48
C ASP A 93 -12.11 42.94 15.94
N ALA A 94 -11.57 43.00 17.16
CA ALA A 94 -10.86 41.88 17.78
C ALA A 94 -11.74 40.63 17.94
N LYS A 95 -13.01 40.80 18.39
CA LYS A 95 -14.01 39.73 18.50
C LYS A 95 -14.33 39.12 17.13
N GLU A 96 -14.51 39.93 16.09
CA GLU A 96 -14.80 39.41 14.75
C GLU A 96 -13.60 38.66 14.16
N ARG A 97 -12.37 39.17 14.32
CA ARG A 97 -11.16 38.43 13.92
C ARG A 97 -11.02 37.11 14.68
N ALA A 98 -11.34 37.08 15.97
CA ALA A 98 -11.33 35.84 16.76
C ALA A 98 -12.36 34.82 16.23
N LYS A 99 -13.57 35.27 15.93
CA LYS A 99 -14.63 34.45 15.33
C LYS A 99 -14.21 33.92 13.96
N GLN A 100 -13.57 34.75 13.13
CA GLN A 100 -13.08 34.33 11.81
C GLN A 100 -11.95 33.31 11.92
N ARG A 101 -11.00 33.50 12.86
CA ARG A 101 -9.95 32.49 13.14
C ARG A 101 -10.55 31.14 13.51
N LYS A 102 -11.54 31.13 14.41
CA LYS A 102 -12.24 29.90 14.82
C LYS A 102 -12.96 29.23 13.65
N ARG A 103 -13.63 30.00 12.79
CA ARG A 103 -14.27 29.47 11.56
C ARG A 103 -13.25 28.86 10.61
N ASN A 104 -12.15 29.56 10.35
CA ASN A 104 -11.08 29.08 9.48
C ASN A 104 -10.44 27.80 10.04
N GLU A 105 -10.25 27.72 11.35
CA GLU A 105 -9.74 26.53 12.03
C GLU A 105 -10.68 25.33 11.87
N HIS A 106 -11.99 25.52 12.09
CA HIS A 106 -12.98 24.46 11.84
C HIS A 106 -12.98 23.99 10.38
N LEU A 107 -12.89 24.91 9.43
CA LEU A 107 -12.85 24.56 8.01
C LEU A 107 -11.55 23.83 7.64
N ALA A 108 -10.40 24.27 8.15
CA ALA A 108 -9.12 23.59 7.96
C ALA A 108 -9.14 22.16 8.53
N ASN A 109 -9.76 21.96 9.70
CA ASN A 109 -9.96 20.63 10.29
C ASN A 109 -10.83 19.74 9.39
N ALA A 110 -11.96 20.25 8.88
CA ALA A 110 -12.83 19.48 7.99
C ALA A 110 -12.13 19.10 6.67
N LEU A 111 -11.31 20.01 6.13
CA LEU A 111 -10.51 19.74 4.92
C LEU A 111 -9.40 18.73 5.18
N LYS A 112 -8.75 18.79 6.36
CA LYS A 112 -7.79 17.78 6.81
C LYS A 112 -8.44 16.39 6.78
N GLU A 113 -9.63 16.23 7.37
CA GLU A 113 -10.30 14.92 7.40
C GLU A 113 -10.69 14.41 6.01
N LYS A 114 -11.15 15.30 5.12
CA LYS A 114 -11.40 14.93 3.72
C LYS A 114 -10.12 14.49 2.99
N GLY A 115 -8.99 15.13 3.27
CA GLY A 115 -7.68 14.72 2.77
C GLY A 115 -7.25 13.36 3.32
N ASN A 116 -7.45 13.13 4.62
CA ASN A 116 -7.18 11.84 5.26
C ASN A 116 -8.02 10.71 4.66
N ASP A 117 -9.30 10.97 4.38
CA ASP A 117 -10.20 10.02 3.70
C ASP A 117 -9.71 9.68 2.29
N ALA A 118 -9.31 10.68 1.50
CA ALA A 118 -8.77 10.47 0.16
C ALA A 118 -7.45 9.68 0.21
N PHE A 119 -6.57 10.02 1.15
CA PHE A 119 -5.30 9.33 1.37
C PHE A 119 -5.52 7.85 1.73
N ARG A 120 -6.47 7.55 2.62
CA ARG A 120 -6.84 6.16 2.98
C ARG A 120 -7.39 5.36 1.80
N LYS A 121 -8.00 6.04 0.81
CA LYS A 121 -8.49 5.43 -0.44
C LYS A 121 -7.41 5.28 -1.51
N GLY A 122 -6.19 5.75 -1.26
CA GLY A 122 -5.09 5.74 -2.24
C GLY A 122 -5.13 6.87 -3.28
N ASP A 123 -6.09 7.81 -3.16
CA ASP A 123 -6.20 8.97 -4.06
C ASP A 123 -5.32 10.11 -3.52
N TYR A 124 -4.02 10.00 -3.75
CA TYR A 124 -3.02 10.92 -3.21
C TYR A 124 -3.09 12.32 -3.82
N VAL A 125 -3.44 12.43 -5.11
CA VAL A 125 -3.59 13.73 -5.80
C VAL A 125 -4.74 14.52 -5.17
N ARG A 126 -5.89 13.88 -4.92
CA ARG A 126 -7.00 14.53 -4.25
C ARG A 126 -6.69 14.84 -2.78
N ALA A 127 -5.92 13.98 -2.10
CA ALA A 127 -5.46 14.27 -0.74
C ALA A 127 -4.61 15.55 -0.70
N ILE A 128 -3.66 15.70 -1.62
CA ILE A 128 -2.82 16.91 -1.76
C ILE A 128 -3.68 18.15 -1.98
N GLN A 129 -4.67 18.08 -2.87
CA GLN A 129 -5.61 19.18 -3.11
C GLN A 129 -6.34 19.58 -1.81
N LYS A 130 -6.90 18.62 -1.08
CA LYS A 130 -7.64 18.91 0.17
C LYS A 130 -6.77 19.43 1.29
N TYR A 131 -5.54 18.96 1.43
CA TYR A 131 -4.61 19.56 2.38
C TYR A 131 -4.21 20.98 1.99
N THR A 132 -4.05 21.25 0.69
CA THR A 132 -3.73 22.59 0.16
C THR A 132 -4.87 23.57 0.43
N GLU A 133 -6.12 23.19 0.11
CA GLU A 133 -7.33 23.97 0.47
C GLU A 133 -7.39 24.23 1.98
N GLY A 134 -6.99 23.26 2.82
CA GLY A 134 -6.91 23.43 4.27
C GLY A 134 -5.87 24.47 4.70
N LEU A 135 -4.70 24.46 4.07
CA LEU A 135 -3.60 25.39 4.35
C LEU A 135 -3.94 26.82 3.91
N GLU A 136 -4.74 26.99 2.87
CA GLU A 136 -5.30 28.30 2.51
C GLU A 136 -6.16 28.91 3.62
N LYS A 137 -6.82 28.08 4.42
CA LYS A 137 -7.64 28.53 5.56
C LYS A 137 -6.80 28.76 6.82
N LEU A 138 -5.83 27.88 7.08
CA LEU A 138 -4.95 27.98 8.25
C LEU A 138 -3.52 27.55 7.92
N ARG A 139 -2.69 28.53 7.58
CA ARG A 139 -1.27 28.33 7.21
C ARG A 139 -0.37 27.89 8.35
N THR A 140 -0.80 28.03 9.60
CA THR A 140 -0.04 27.66 10.80
C THR A 140 -0.33 26.23 11.27
N LYS A 141 -1.16 25.48 10.54
CA LYS A 141 -1.57 24.13 10.95
C LYS A 141 -0.55 23.08 10.51
N GLN A 142 0.41 22.79 11.40
CA GLN A 142 1.50 21.84 11.20
C GLN A 142 1.06 20.45 10.67
N GLU A 143 -0.09 19.93 11.10
CA GLU A 143 -0.60 18.61 10.65
C GLU A 143 -0.91 18.56 9.14
N LEU A 144 -1.33 19.68 8.55
CA LEU A 144 -1.67 19.71 7.12
C LEU A 144 -0.42 19.61 6.26
N TYR A 145 0.68 20.26 6.66
CA TYR A 145 1.96 20.14 5.97
C TYR A 145 2.51 18.71 6.07
N THR A 146 2.53 18.10 7.26
CA THR A 146 3.06 16.73 7.39
C THR A 146 2.20 15.70 6.65
N ASN A 147 0.89 15.88 6.62
CA ASN A 147 0.01 14.99 5.85
C ASN A 147 0.14 15.19 4.34
N ARG A 148 0.37 16.43 3.88
CA ARG A 148 0.61 16.71 2.45
C ARG A 148 2.00 16.24 2.01
N ALA A 149 3.04 16.43 2.82
CA ALA A 149 4.36 15.83 2.59
C ALA A 149 4.29 14.31 2.44
N GLN A 150 3.53 13.65 3.31
CA GLN A 150 3.33 12.20 3.23
C GLN A 150 2.61 11.79 1.92
N ALA A 151 1.69 12.60 1.42
CA ALA A 151 1.05 12.37 0.12
C ALA A 151 1.99 12.63 -1.05
N TYR A 152 2.84 13.66 -0.97
CA TYR A 152 3.89 13.92 -1.97
C TYR A 152 4.90 12.77 -2.08
N LEU A 153 5.33 12.18 -0.97
CA LEU A 153 6.17 10.96 -0.99
C LEU A 153 5.50 9.81 -1.76
N LYS A 154 4.18 9.66 -1.68
CA LYS A 154 3.44 8.59 -2.37
C LYS A 154 3.28 8.82 -3.87
N VAL A 155 3.45 10.05 -4.34
CA VAL A 155 3.45 10.40 -5.77
C VAL A 155 4.85 10.73 -6.29
N HIS A 156 5.90 10.40 -5.52
CA HIS A 156 7.31 10.59 -5.88
C HIS A 156 7.75 12.04 -6.11
N GLU A 157 7.08 12.99 -5.44
CA GLU A 157 7.39 14.42 -5.48
C GLU A 157 8.21 14.81 -4.23
N TYR A 158 9.43 14.31 -4.15
CA TYR A 158 10.22 14.30 -2.91
C TYR A 158 10.67 15.69 -2.46
N GLU A 159 11.05 16.57 -3.38
CA GLU A 159 11.47 17.95 -3.10
C GLU A 159 10.32 18.77 -2.51
N LYS A 160 9.09 18.57 -3.02
CA LYS A 160 7.88 19.20 -2.45
C LYS A 160 7.59 18.67 -1.05
N ALA A 161 7.83 17.37 -0.82
CA ALA A 161 7.69 16.78 0.51
C ALA A 161 8.68 17.37 1.52
N ILE A 162 9.94 17.61 1.12
CA ILE A 162 10.95 18.28 1.95
C ILE A 162 10.49 19.69 2.29
N GLY A 163 10.08 20.49 1.31
CA GLY A 163 9.59 21.84 1.55
C GLY A 163 8.41 21.89 2.52
N ASP A 164 7.46 20.96 2.42
CA ASP A 164 6.37 20.84 3.38
C ASP A 164 6.85 20.41 4.78
N CYS A 165 7.86 19.56 4.89
CA CYS A 165 8.46 19.20 6.18
C CYS A 165 9.14 20.40 6.84
N GLU A 166 9.87 21.23 6.07
CA GLU A 166 10.47 22.46 6.57
C GLU A 166 9.40 23.45 7.07
N TRP A 167 8.30 23.62 6.34
CA TRP A 167 7.17 24.43 6.79
C TRP A 167 6.49 23.87 8.04
N ALA A 168 6.37 22.55 8.15
CA ALA A 168 5.88 21.90 9.37
C ALA A 168 6.79 22.19 10.57
N LEU A 169 8.12 22.17 10.38
CA LEU A 169 9.10 22.46 11.41
C LEU A 169 9.11 23.95 11.81
N LYS A 170 8.87 24.87 10.87
CA LYS A 170 8.63 26.30 11.19
C LYS A 170 7.38 26.51 12.06
N CYS A 171 6.37 25.64 11.92
CA CYS A 171 5.17 25.69 12.76
C CYS A 171 5.40 25.03 14.13
N ASN A 172 6.16 23.94 14.18
CA ASN A 172 6.52 23.21 15.38
C ASN A 172 7.86 22.50 15.19
N GLU A 173 8.91 23.07 15.78
CA GLU A 173 10.28 22.56 15.67
C GLU A 173 10.45 21.16 16.27
N LYS A 174 9.56 20.75 17.18
CA LYS A 174 9.59 19.42 17.82
C LYS A 174 8.74 18.37 17.08
N CYS A 175 8.38 18.63 15.82
CA CYS A 175 7.56 17.71 15.04
C CYS A 175 8.36 16.49 14.54
N ILE A 176 8.34 15.41 15.32
CA ILE A 176 8.99 14.13 14.98
C ILE A 176 8.52 13.59 13.62
N LYS A 177 7.22 13.74 13.30
CA LYS A 177 6.66 13.29 12.02
C LYS A 177 7.28 14.02 10.83
N ALA A 178 7.60 15.31 10.97
CA ALA A 178 8.24 16.09 9.92
C ALA A 178 9.68 15.60 9.67
N TYR A 179 10.49 15.42 10.72
CA TYR A 179 11.84 14.85 10.58
C TYR A 179 11.83 13.46 9.95
N PHE A 180 10.89 12.60 10.37
CA PHE A 180 10.76 11.28 9.79
C PHE A 180 10.46 11.29 8.29
N LEU A 181 9.50 12.11 7.87
CA LEU A 181 9.11 12.21 6.45
C LEU A 181 10.21 12.89 5.61
N MET A 182 10.92 13.87 6.18
CA MET A 182 12.05 14.55 5.54
C MET A 182 13.20 13.58 5.27
N GLY A 183 13.58 12.77 6.25
CA GLY A 183 14.60 11.73 6.06
C GLY A 183 14.21 10.72 4.98
N LYS A 184 12.93 10.33 4.88
CA LYS A 184 12.46 9.45 3.80
C LYS A 184 12.52 10.11 2.42
N ALA A 185 12.25 11.41 2.34
CA ALA A 185 12.39 12.17 1.11
C ALA A 185 13.85 12.26 0.66
N HIS A 186 14.76 12.62 1.58
CA HIS A 186 16.21 12.67 1.29
C HIS A 186 16.78 11.30 0.88
N LEU A 187 16.36 10.23 1.56
CA LEU A 187 16.74 8.87 1.19
C LEU A 187 16.29 8.52 -0.23
N SER A 188 15.06 8.89 -0.60
CA SER A 188 14.52 8.65 -1.95
C SER A 188 15.25 9.43 -3.04
N LEU A 189 15.83 10.58 -2.68
CA LEU A 189 16.69 11.41 -3.55
C LEU A 189 18.17 11.01 -3.51
N LYS A 190 18.54 9.97 -2.75
CA LYS A 190 19.94 9.53 -2.54
C LYS A 190 20.82 10.61 -1.88
N HIS A 191 20.22 11.54 -1.13
CA HIS A 191 20.93 12.59 -0.37
C HIS A 191 21.30 12.08 1.03
N TYR A 192 22.20 11.10 1.11
CA TYR A 192 22.52 10.40 2.37
C TYR A 192 23.16 11.31 3.45
N SER A 193 23.86 12.38 3.05
CA SER A 193 24.44 13.35 3.98
C SER A 193 23.39 14.12 4.79
N GLU A 194 22.19 14.30 4.25
CA GLU A 194 21.09 15.08 4.87
C GLU A 194 20.21 14.24 5.80
N VAL A 195 20.51 12.94 5.94
CA VAL A 195 19.76 12.01 6.78
C VAL A 195 20.01 12.20 8.28
N SER A 196 20.98 13.04 8.65
CA SER A 196 21.20 13.54 10.01
C SER A 196 19.94 14.12 10.66
N CYS A 197 18.93 14.50 9.86
CA CYS A 197 17.61 14.87 10.35
C CYS A 197 16.93 13.80 11.22
N TYR A 198 17.22 12.50 11.05
CA TYR A 198 16.72 11.45 11.94
C TYR A 198 17.29 11.54 13.36
N GLU A 199 18.50 12.06 13.55
CA GLU A 199 19.10 12.24 14.89
C GLU A 199 18.27 13.19 15.75
N LYS A 200 17.58 14.16 15.12
CA LYS A 200 16.64 15.06 15.82
C LYS A 200 15.47 14.32 16.46
N ILE A 201 15.08 13.16 15.94
CA ILE A 201 14.01 12.34 16.53
C ILE A 201 14.42 11.90 17.94
N LEU A 202 15.66 11.41 18.09
CA LEU A 202 16.18 10.95 19.38
C LEU A 202 16.43 12.11 20.35
N GLN A 203 16.86 13.27 19.84
CA GLN A 203 17.02 14.49 20.64
C GLN A 203 15.68 15.00 21.21
N ILE A 204 14.59 14.87 20.45
CA ILE A 204 13.25 15.30 20.89
C ILE A 204 12.62 14.28 21.83
N ASP A 205 12.75 12.99 21.50
CA ASP A 205 12.10 11.89 22.22
C ASP A 205 13.03 10.67 22.29
N PRO A 206 13.80 10.53 23.39
CA PRO A 206 14.73 9.42 23.58
C PRO A 206 14.06 8.04 23.57
N GLN A 207 12.74 7.95 23.84
CA GLN A 207 12.02 6.67 23.84
C GLN A 207 11.80 6.11 22.43
N LYS A 208 12.07 6.91 21.38
CA LYS A 208 11.97 6.49 19.97
C LYS A 208 13.28 5.96 19.40
N GLU A 209 14.17 5.47 20.25
CA GLU A 209 15.42 4.84 19.84
C GLU A 209 15.21 3.69 18.84
N SER A 210 14.16 2.90 19.00
CA SER A 210 13.81 1.84 18.05
C SER A 210 13.52 2.39 16.65
N LEU A 211 12.67 3.42 16.55
CA LEU A 211 12.34 4.07 15.28
C LEU A 211 13.57 4.71 14.63
N PHE A 212 14.45 5.33 15.42
CA PHE A 212 15.72 5.86 14.93
C PHE A 212 16.61 4.75 14.36
N LYS A 213 16.77 3.63 15.09
CA LYS A 213 17.55 2.48 14.62
C LYS A 213 17.00 1.92 13.31
N ASP A 214 15.68 1.78 13.19
CA ASP A 214 15.04 1.30 11.96
C ASP A 214 15.33 2.22 10.77
N CYS A 215 15.21 3.54 10.98
CA CYS A 215 15.52 4.53 9.94
C CYS A 215 17.00 4.50 9.53
N MET A 216 17.91 4.43 10.50
CA MET A 216 19.36 4.38 10.22
C MET A 216 19.77 3.06 9.55
N ASN A 217 19.13 1.94 9.90
CA ASN A 217 19.36 0.67 9.22
C ASN A 217 18.93 0.73 7.75
N GLU A 218 17.78 1.33 7.45
CA GLU A 218 17.29 1.57 6.08
C GLU A 218 18.32 2.39 5.28
N VAL A 219 18.85 3.45 5.87
CA VAL A 219 19.83 4.35 5.26
C VAL A 219 21.16 3.64 5.02
N ASN A 220 21.70 2.95 6.03
CA ASN A 220 22.94 2.20 5.93
C ASN A 220 22.86 1.12 4.84
N LEU A 221 21.68 0.48 4.71
CA LEU A 221 21.44 -0.53 3.69
C LEU A 221 21.45 0.09 2.29
N GLU A 222 20.74 1.21 2.08
CA GLU A 222 20.70 1.90 0.78
C GLU A 222 22.04 2.53 0.41
N GLU A 223 22.76 3.10 1.37
CA GLU A 223 24.09 3.66 1.15
C GLU A 223 25.13 2.55 0.85
N LYS A 224 25.02 1.39 1.52
CA LYS A 224 25.80 0.20 1.17
C LYS A 224 25.46 -0.27 -0.24
N ARG A 225 24.18 -0.33 -0.62
CA ARG A 225 23.76 -0.69 -1.98
C ARG A 225 24.39 0.25 -3.00
N MET A 226 24.31 1.56 -2.80
CA MET A 226 24.90 2.54 -3.72
C MET A 226 26.41 2.36 -3.85
N ARG A 227 27.14 2.15 -2.75
CA ARG A 227 28.59 1.83 -2.77
C ARG A 227 28.89 0.52 -3.50
N ASP A 228 28.08 -0.51 -3.29
CA ASP A 228 28.23 -1.79 -3.97
C ASP A 228 27.91 -1.63 -5.48
N GLU A 229 26.98 -0.75 -5.86
CA GLU A 229 26.70 -0.37 -7.25
C GLU A 229 27.84 0.41 -7.90
N GLU A 230 28.41 1.39 -7.20
CA GLU A 230 29.60 2.14 -7.65
C GLU A 230 30.80 1.22 -7.81
N ARG A 231 31.07 0.36 -6.83
CA ARG A 231 32.14 -0.65 -6.92
C ARG A 231 31.89 -1.62 -8.08
N ALA A 232 30.66 -2.09 -8.27
CA ALA A 232 30.32 -2.93 -9.41
C ALA A 232 30.57 -2.21 -10.73
N MET A 233 30.22 -0.92 -10.84
CA MET A 233 30.52 -0.10 -12.00
C MET A 233 32.03 0.06 -12.21
N GLU A 234 32.81 0.33 -11.17
CA GLU A 234 34.27 0.43 -11.24
C GLU A 234 34.92 -0.91 -11.63
N GLU A 235 34.42 -2.04 -11.16
CA GLU A 235 34.89 -3.37 -11.52
C GLU A 235 34.60 -3.73 -12.98
N VAL A 236 33.46 -3.29 -13.50
CA VAL A 236 33.12 -3.37 -14.93
C VAL A 236 34.05 -2.48 -15.76
N HIS A 237 34.28 -1.24 -15.34
CA HIS A 237 35.16 -0.30 -16.05
C HIS A 237 36.65 -0.71 -15.97
N SER A 238 37.06 -1.39 -14.90
CA SER A 238 38.43 -1.87 -14.69
C SER A 238 38.71 -3.27 -15.23
N GLY A 239 37.71 -3.98 -15.77
CA GLY A 239 37.90 -5.27 -16.44
C GLY A 239 38.31 -6.42 -15.51
N LYS A 240 37.99 -6.35 -14.22
CA LYS A 240 38.30 -7.44 -13.27
C LYS A 240 37.55 -8.73 -13.65
N LEU A 241 38.25 -9.86 -13.58
CA LEU A 241 37.82 -11.21 -13.99
C LEU A 241 36.44 -11.68 -13.47
N ALA A 242 35.93 -11.15 -12.36
CA ALA A 242 34.60 -11.48 -11.84
C ALA A 242 33.44 -10.91 -12.70
N ALA A 243 33.57 -9.68 -13.19
CA ALA A 243 32.59 -9.05 -14.10
C ALA A 243 32.59 -9.69 -15.50
N LEU A 244 33.77 -10.13 -15.95
CA LEU A 244 33.90 -10.98 -17.14
C LEU A 244 33.16 -12.31 -16.95
N SER A 245 33.19 -12.92 -15.75
CA SER A 245 32.53 -14.21 -15.52
C SER A 245 30.99 -14.17 -15.63
N ILE A 246 30.30 -13.15 -15.10
CA ILE A 246 28.82 -13.09 -15.13
C ILE A 246 28.33 -12.71 -16.53
N ASN A 247 28.93 -11.70 -17.18
CA ASN A 247 28.56 -11.31 -18.53
C ASN A 247 28.85 -12.45 -19.53
N GLU A 248 30.00 -13.11 -19.43
CA GLU A 248 30.30 -14.29 -20.27
C GLU A 248 29.35 -15.46 -20.01
N LEU A 249 28.97 -15.72 -18.74
CA LEU A 249 27.98 -16.75 -18.41
C LEU A 249 26.61 -16.39 -19.01
N LEU A 250 26.18 -15.13 -18.93
CA LEU A 250 24.95 -14.65 -19.55
C LEU A 250 25.00 -14.76 -21.08
N GLN A 251 26.11 -14.38 -21.72
CA GLN A 251 26.31 -14.54 -23.16
C GLN A 251 26.29 -16.01 -23.60
N LYS A 252 26.87 -16.91 -22.80
CA LYS A 252 26.80 -18.36 -23.03
C LYS A 252 25.37 -18.88 -22.91
N LEU A 253 24.63 -18.43 -21.89
CA LEU A 253 23.22 -18.79 -21.68
C LEU A 253 22.27 -18.20 -22.74
N ARG A 254 22.66 -17.14 -23.45
CA ARG A 254 21.93 -16.58 -24.60
C ARG A 254 22.07 -17.40 -25.89
N ARG A 255 22.99 -18.37 -25.95
CA ARG A 255 23.18 -19.17 -27.18
C ARG A 255 21.96 -20.05 -27.44
N PRO A 256 21.36 -20.00 -28.65
CA PRO A 256 20.25 -20.86 -29.00
C PRO A 256 20.69 -22.33 -29.20
N ASP A 257 19.70 -23.23 -29.22
CA ASP A 257 19.79 -24.67 -29.50
C ASP A 257 20.79 -25.52 -28.68
N GLN A 258 21.07 -25.15 -27.43
CA GLN A 258 21.86 -25.99 -26.54
C GLN A 258 21.01 -27.06 -25.84
N ASN A 259 21.66 -28.08 -25.27
CA ASN A 259 20.95 -29.15 -24.56
C ASN A 259 20.51 -28.70 -23.14
N VAL A 260 19.58 -29.44 -22.54
CA VAL A 260 19.03 -29.10 -21.20
C VAL A 260 20.11 -29.07 -20.12
N LEU A 261 21.11 -29.96 -20.21
CA LEU A 261 22.23 -30.02 -19.27
C LEU A 261 23.14 -28.79 -19.35
N TYR A 262 23.29 -28.20 -20.54
CA TYR A 262 24.04 -26.97 -20.77
C TYR A 262 23.39 -25.80 -20.04
N TYR A 263 22.08 -25.62 -20.21
CA TYR A 263 21.35 -24.56 -19.50
C TYR A 263 21.32 -24.80 -17.99
N ALA A 264 21.07 -26.04 -17.54
CA ALA A 264 21.08 -26.38 -16.11
C ALA A 264 22.46 -26.13 -15.47
N GLY A 265 23.55 -26.51 -16.14
CA GLY A 265 24.91 -26.26 -15.68
C GLY A 265 25.25 -24.77 -15.67
N GLY A 266 24.89 -24.03 -16.73
CA GLY A 266 25.13 -22.59 -16.81
C GLY A 266 24.34 -21.80 -15.76
N ILE A 267 23.09 -22.16 -15.50
CA ILE A 267 22.25 -21.59 -14.43
C ILE A 267 22.86 -21.91 -13.05
N ARG A 268 23.33 -23.14 -12.83
CA ARG A 268 23.99 -23.52 -11.57
C ARG A 268 25.29 -22.74 -11.32
N LEU A 269 26.09 -22.53 -12.36
CA LEU A 269 27.31 -21.72 -12.27
C LEU A 269 26.97 -20.25 -12.00
N LEU A 270 25.93 -19.73 -12.66
CA LEU A 270 25.43 -18.38 -12.44
C LEU A 270 24.91 -18.22 -10.99
N ALA A 271 24.20 -19.21 -10.44
CA ALA A 271 23.77 -19.21 -9.04
C ALA A 271 24.93 -19.26 -8.06
N GLY A 272 25.99 -20.00 -8.41
CA GLY A 272 27.23 -20.01 -7.64
C GLY A 272 27.95 -18.66 -7.64
N ALA A 273 27.87 -17.92 -8.75
CA ALA A 273 28.53 -16.63 -8.93
C ALA A 273 27.73 -15.45 -8.34
N VAL A 274 26.40 -15.48 -8.40
CA VAL A 274 25.53 -14.38 -7.95
C VAL A 274 25.12 -14.57 -6.49
N LYS A 275 26.09 -14.44 -5.57
CA LYS A 275 25.85 -14.63 -4.12
C LYS A 275 25.81 -13.32 -3.33
N GLU A 276 26.72 -12.38 -3.59
CA GLU A 276 26.78 -11.13 -2.84
C GLU A 276 26.07 -9.98 -3.59
N CYS A 277 25.88 -8.85 -2.92
CA CYS A 277 25.12 -7.72 -3.46
C CYS A 277 25.74 -7.17 -4.76
N THR A 278 27.07 -7.16 -4.86
CA THR A 278 27.82 -6.70 -6.04
C THR A 278 27.51 -7.53 -7.28
N GLU A 279 27.56 -8.85 -7.18
CA GLU A 279 27.29 -9.76 -8.30
C GLU A 279 25.81 -9.75 -8.69
N GLN A 280 24.92 -9.55 -7.73
CA GLN A 280 23.49 -9.33 -8.00
C GLN A 280 23.27 -8.04 -8.81
N THR A 281 23.97 -6.95 -8.50
CA THR A 281 23.96 -5.72 -9.30
C THR A 281 24.52 -5.96 -10.69
N LEU A 282 25.67 -6.63 -10.81
CA LEU A 282 26.28 -6.95 -12.11
C LEU A 282 25.35 -7.78 -12.98
N PHE A 283 24.67 -8.76 -12.41
CA PHE A 283 23.65 -9.54 -13.12
C PHE A 283 22.53 -8.63 -13.66
N ARG A 284 22.02 -7.70 -12.85
CA ARG A 284 20.98 -6.74 -13.27
C ARG A 284 21.43 -5.85 -14.42
N THR A 285 22.58 -5.19 -14.28
CA THR A 285 23.09 -4.23 -15.27
C THR A 285 23.42 -4.88 -16.61
N ASN A 286 23.68 -6.19 -16.62
CA ASN A 286 23.94 -6.97 -17.83
C ASN A 286 22.67 -7.59 -18.46
N ASN A 287 21.47 -7.09 -18.10
CA ASN A 287 20.19 -7.64 -18.56
C ASN A 287 20.03 -9.12 -18.17
N GLY A 288 20.50 -9.52 -17.00
CA GLY A 288 20.51 -10.92 -16.58
C GLY A 288 19.13 -11.60 -16.65
N PHE A 289 18.05 -10.87 -16.36
CA PHE A 289 16.69 -11.38 -16.44
C PHE A 289 16.21 -11.74 -17.86
N SER A 290 16.89 -11.26 -18.91
CA SER A 290 16.59 -11.62 -20.32
C SER A 290 16.72 -13.12 -20.59
N ILE A 291 17.53 -13.85 -19.80
CA ILE A 291 17.63 -15.32 -19.90
C ILE A 291 16.28 -16.01 -19.64
N LEU A 292 15.34 -15.32 -19.00
CA LEU A 292 13.98 -15.79 -18.72
C LEU A 292 13.01 -15.51 -19.88
N GLY A 293 13.28 -14.48 -20.71
CA GLY A 293 12.38 -13.97 -21.75
C GLY A 293 12.77 -14.30 -23.19
N ASP A 294 14.07 -14.32 -23.52
CA ASP A 294 14.57 -14.59 -24.88
C ASP A 294 14.36 -16.05 -25.34
N ASN A 295 13.75 -16.85 -24.48
CA ASN A 295 13.65 -18.30 -24.55
C ASN A 295 12.22 -18.79 -24.77
N GLU A 296 11.34 -18.06 -25.48
CA GLU A 296 10.06 -18.65 -25.93
C GLU A 296 10.28 -19.91 -26.80
N ILE A 297 11.44 -20.02 -27.47
CA ILE A 297 11.86 -21.21 -28.22
C ILE A 297 12.46 -22.30 -27.30
N HIS A 298 13.00 -21.95 -26.13
CA HIS A 298 13.73 -22.89 -25.26
C HIS A 298 12.98 -23.35 -24.02
N LEU A 299 12.16 -22.51 -23.39
CA LEU A 299 11.16 -22.97 -22.42
C LEU A 299 10.08 -23.81 -23.11
N GLY A 300 9.86 -23.61 -24.41
CA GLY A 300 9.10 -24.51 -25.29
C GLY A 300 9.74 -25.90 -25.46
N LYS A 301 11.08 -26.03 -25.46
CA LYS A 301 11.80 -27.31 -25.48
C LYS A 301 11.96 -27.93 -24.08
N ILE A 302 12.16 -27.12 -23.03
CA ILE A 302 12.06 -27.54 -21.62
C ILE A 302 10.63 -28.03 -21.29
N ARG A 303 9.62 -27.53 -22.02
CA ARG A 303 8.23 -28.01 -21.98
C ARG A 303 8.07 -29.47 -22.42
N VAL A 304 8.99 -30.00 -23.22
CA VAL A 304 8.80 -31.29 -23.90
C VAL A 304 9.58 -32.42 -23.23
N MET A 305 10.74 -32.19 -22.61
CA MET A 305 11.48 -33.28 -21.94
C MET A 305 12.12 -32.84 -20.62
N ALA A 306 11.40 -33.15 -19.54
CA ALA A 306 11.79 -33.35 -18.15
C ALA A 306 13.24 -33.00 -17.73
N MET A 307 13.39 -32.04 -16.81
CA MET A 307 14.12 -32.26 -15.55
C MET A 307 13.65 -31.29 -14.45
N PRO A 308 13.08 -31.78 -13.32
CA PRO A 308 12.77 -30.99 -12.13
C PRO A 308 13.97 -30.14 -11.67
N LEU A 309 15.19 -30.67 -11.84
CA LEU A 309 16.46 -30.07 -11.44
C LEU A 309 16.72 -28.69 -12.06
N CYS A 310 16.35 -28.48 -13.33
CA CYS A 310 16.63 -27.21 -14.02
C CYS A 310 15.69 -26.09 -13.52
N MET A 311 14.43 -26.44 -13.25
CA MET A 311 13.45 -25.51 -12.68
C MET A 311 13.72 -25.23 -11.21
N THR A 312 14.10 -26.24 -10.40
CA THR A 312 14.54 -26.02 -9.02
C THR A 312 15.80 -25.18 -8.96
N LEU A 313 16.79 -25.38 -9.86
CA LEU A 313 17.98 -24.54 -9.94
C LEU A 313 17.67 -23.09 -10.34
N LEU A 314 16.69 -22.89 -11.22
CA LEU A 314 16.25 -21.57 -11.65
C LEU A 314 15.45 -20.89 -10.52
N LEU A 315 14.64 -21.63 -9.77
CA LEU A 315 13.96 -21.16 -8.57
C LEU A 315 14.91 -20.92 -7.39
N ASP A 316 15.94 -21.74 -7.20
CA ASP A 316 17.04 -21.54 -6.25
C ASP A 316 17.84 -20.29 -6.60
N LEU A 317 18.14 -20.08 -7.89
CA LEU A 317 18.75 -18.85 -8.41
C LEU A 317 17.88 -17.63 -8.09
N LEU A 318 16.57 -17.73 -8.32
CA LEU A 318 15.60 -16.69 -7.97
C LEU A 318 15.58 -16.47 -6.45
N CYS A 319 15.61 -17.55 -5.64
CA CYS A 319 15.68 -17.56 -4.17
C CYS A 319 16.99 -16.96 -3.61
N CYS A 320 18.12 -17.12 -4.29
CA CYS A 320 19.39 -16.48 -3.93
C CYS A 320 19.38 -14.95 -4.11
N TRP A 321 18.47 -14.41 -4.92
CA TRP A 321 18.38 -12.97 -5.23
C TRP A 321 17.54 -12.15 -4.21
N PHE A 322 17.14 -12.75 -3.08
CA PHE A 322 16.03 -12.28 -2.23
C PHE A 322 16.31 -11.22 -1.16
N TYR A 323 17.54 -10.74 -0.99
CA TYR A 323 17.82 -9.68 0.01
C TYR A 323 17.55 -8.24 -0.48
N SER A 324 17.08 -8.05 -1.73
CA SER A 324 16.74 -6.72 -2.28
C SER A 324 15.29 -6.66 -2.79
N GLU A 325 14.49 -5.74 -2.26
CA GLU A 325 13.13 -5.45 -2.74
C GLU A 325 13.10 -5.06 -4.23
N GLU A 326 14.17 -4.46 -4.73
CA GLU A 326 14.28 -4.00 -6.11
C GLU A 326 14.42 -5.16 -7.09
N ASN A 327 15.17 -6.21 -6.72
CA ASN A 327 15.25 -7.45 -7.50
C ASN A 327 13.89 -8.15 -7.55
N GLN A 328 13.17 -8.16 -6.44
CA GLN A 328 11.82 -8.73 -6.34
C GLN A 328 10.84 -7.99 -7.26
N HIS A 329 10.91 -6.64 -7.28
CA HIS A 329 10.10 -5.80 -8.14
C HIS A 329 10.42 -6.02 -9.63
N LEU A 330 11.69 -5.96 -10.03
CA LEU A 330 12.12 -6.14 -11.43
C LEU A 330 11.71 -7.51 -11.98
N LEU A 331 11.80 -8.55 -11.16
CA LEU A 331 11.48 -9.91 -11.55
C LEU A 331 9.97 -10.12 -11.77
N LEU A 332 9.11 -9.63 -10.85
CA LEU A 332 7.65 -9.75 -10.99
C LEU A 332 7.05 -8.78 -12.00
N THR A 333 7.70 -7.65 -12.25
CA THR A 333 7.31 -6.72 -13.33
C THR A 333 7.78 -7.19 -14.70
N HIS A 334 8.69 -8.17 -14.77
CA HIS A 334 9.08 -8.78 -16.03
C HIS A 334 7.88 -9.51 -16.68
N PRO A 335 7.49 -9.14 -17.92
CA PRO A 335 6.29 -9.67 -18.57
C PRO A 335 6.25 -11.21 -18.61
N ASP A 336 7.38 -11.85 -18.91
CA ASP A 336 7.45 -13.30 -19.07
C ASP A 336 7.31 -14.06 -17.75
N VAL A 337 7.95 -13.60 -16.69
CA VAL A 337 7.84 -14.21 -15.36
C VAL A 337 6.41 -14.10 -14.86
N SER A 338 5.79 -12.93 -15.05
CA SER A 338 4.39 -12.71 -14.69
C SER A 338 3.43 -13.62 -15.48
N ALA A 339 3.70 -13.87 -16.75
CA ALA A 339 2.91 -14.74 -17.62
C ALA A 339 3.10 -16.23 -17.30
N GLN A 340 4.29 -16.61 -16.80
CA GLN A 340 4.66 -17.99 -16.50
C GLN A 340 4.31 -18.42 -15.08
N LEU A 341 4.31 -17.52 -14.10
CA LEU A 341 4.05 -17.85 -12.70
C LEU A 341 2.75 -18.67 -12.50
N PRO A 342 1.61 -18.32 -13.13
CA PRO A 342 0.41 -19.14 -13.00
C PRO A 342 0.48 -20.48 -13.75
N LYS A 343 1.29 -20.57 -14.82
CA LYS A 343 1.51 -21.82 -15.57
C LYS A 343 2.37 -22.79 -14.76
N LEU A 344 3.39 -22.29 -14.06
CA LEU A 344 4.29 -23.07 -13.22
C LEU A 344 3.59 -23.62 -11.98
N LEU A 345 2.81 -22.79 -11.29
CA LEU A 345 1.89 -23.26 -10.24
C LEU A 345 0.90 -24.29 -10.75
N SER A 346 0.57 -24.20 -12.05
CA SER A 346 -0.37 -25.12 -12.67
C SER A 346 0.27 -26.35 -13.30
N SER A 347 1.58 -26.52 -13.17
CA SER A 347 2.31 -27.66 -13.76
C SER A 347 1.83 -28.98 -13.14
N GLY A 348 1.95 -30.09 -13.87
CA GLY A 348 1.66 -31.43 -13.32
C GLY A 348 2.76 -32.00 -12.43
N ILE A 349 3.83 -31.23 -12.18
CA ILE A 349 5.05 -31.69 -11.52
C ILE A 349 5.11 -31.08 -10.12
N LEU A 350 5.07 -31.94 -9.09
CA LEU A 350 4.98 -31.53 -7.69
C LEU A 350 6.13 -30.60 -7.26
N GLU A 351 7.37 -30.89 -7.67
CA GLU A 351 8.54 -30.09 -7.29
C GLU A 351 8.46 -28.66 -7.87
N ILE A 352 8.01 -28.50 -9.12
CA ILE A 352 7.81 -27.17 -9.71
C ILE A 352 6.72 -26.41 -8.95
N GLN A 353 5.63 -27.08 -8.57
CA GLN A 353 4.58 -26.46 -7.78
C GLN A 353 5.09 -26.00 -6.41
N LYS A 354 5.85 -26.83 -5.69
CA LYS A 354 6.44 -26.51 -4.39
C LYS A 354 7.33 -25.29 -4.46
N GLU A 355 8.27 -25.27 -5.39
CA GLU A 355 9.19 -24.14 -5.56
C GLU A 355 8.45 -22.86 -5.97
N THR A 356 7.47 -22.97 -6.88
CA THR A 356 6.67 -21.81 -7.28
C THR A 356 5.84 -21.26 -6.11
N LEU A 357 5.38 -22.12 -5.19
CA LEU A 357 4.70 -21.71 -3.97
C LEU A 357 5.67 -21.06 -2.96
N ALA A 358 6.88 -21.58 -2.82
CA ALA A 358 7.92 -20.96 -1.99
C ALA A 358 8.23 -19.55 -2.47
N LEU A 359 8.33 -19.37 -3.79
CA LEU A 359 8.51 -18.06 -4.43
C LEU A 359 7.34 -17.11 -4.11
N ILE A 360 6.08 -17.58 -4.21
CA ILE A 360 4.89 -16.77 -3.89
C ILE A 360 4.82 -16.44 -2.40
N TYR A 361 5.14 -17.40 -1.53
CA TYR A 361 5.19 -17.20 -0.09
C TYR A 361 6.16 -16.07 0.24
N LEU A 362 7.36 -16.11 -0.34
CA LEU A 362 8.40 -15.12 -0.10
C LEU A 362 7.99 -13.71 -0.59
N TYR A 363 7.33 -13.60 -1.73
CA TYR A 363 6.73 -12.32 -2.17
C TYR A 363 5.59 -11.84 -1.29
N SER A 364 4.89 -12.74 -0.62
CA SER A 364 3.78 -12.38 0.26
C SER A 364 4.24 -11.74 1.58
N GLU A 365 5.51 -11.89 1.95
CA GLU A 365 6.08 -11.27 3.15
C GLU A 365 6.16 -9.74 3.02
N ASN A 366 6.43 -9.21 1.82
CA ASN A 366 6.57 -7.77 1.57
C ASN A 366 5.27 -7.12 1.03
N GLU A 367 5.00 -5.88 1.41
CA GLU A 367 3.77 -5.16 0.97
C GLU A 367 3.76 -4.91 -0.54
N ASN A 368 4.90 -4.53 -1.12
CA ASN A 368 5.05 -4.35 -2.57
C ASN A 368 4.88 -5.68 -3.33
N GLY A 369 5.49 -6.76 -2.80
CA GLY A 369 5.34 -8.12 -3.35
C GLY A 369 3.88 -8.59 -3.33
N ARG A 370 3.13 -8.36 -2.24
CA ARG A 370 1.68 -8.62 -2.18
C ARG A 370 0.90 -7.86 -3.24
N ARG A 371 1.18 -6.57 -3.46
CA ARG A 371 0.49 -5.78 -4.50
C ARG A 371 0.79 -6.31 -5.91
N LEU A 372 2.04 -6.67 -6.18
CA LEU A 372 2.46 -7.26 -7.46
C LEU A 372 1.81 -8.62 -7.69
N LEU A 373 1.80 -9.50 -6.68
CA LEU A 373 1.10 -10.78 -6.74
C LEU A 373 -0.40 -10.57 -7.04
N VAL A 374 -1.06 -9.61 -6.41
CA VAL A 374 -2.48 -9.30 -6.69
C VAL A 374 -2.68 -8.77 -8.11
N LYS A 375 -1.73 -7.99 -8.65
CA LYS A 375 -1.80 -7.45 -10.01
C LYS A 375 -1.63 -8.55 -11.08
N HIS A 376 -0.78 -9.54 -10.83
CA HIS A 376 -0.36 -10.52 -11.84
C HIS A 376 -0.96 -11.93 -11.66
N LEU A 377 -1.32 -12.31 -10.44
CA LEU A 377 -1.96 -13.58 -10.13
C LEU A 377 -3.48 -13.40 -10.11
N ASP A 378 -4.14 -13.75 -11.23
CA ASP A 378 -5.60 -13.77 -11.29
C ASP A 378 -6.17 -14.69 -10.20
N LEU A 379 -7.13 -14.16 -9.45
CA LEU A 379 -7.85 -14.82 -8.37
C LEU A 379 -8.44 -16.17 -8.79
N THR A 380 -8.90 -16.30 -10.05
CA THR A 380 -9.40 -17.56 -10.59
C THR A 380 -8.32 -18.64 -10.63
N LYS A 381 -7.09 -18.26 -10.99
CA LYS A 381 -5.94 -19.17 -11.04
C LYS A 381 -5.47 -19.51 -9.62
N ALA A 382 -5.47 -18.54 -8.70
CA ALA A 382 -5.15 -18.76 -7.29
C ALA A 382 -6.09 -19.82 -6.65
N ILE A 383 -7.39 -19.72 -6.90
CA ILE A 383 -8.37 -20.71 -6.44
C ILE A 383 -8.12 -22.08 -7.10
N GLY A 384 -7.73 -22.11 -8.38
CA GLY A 384 -7.35 -23.34 -9.08
C GLY A 384 -6.11 -24.03 -8.50
N VAL A 385 -5.15 -23.26 -8.01
CA VAL A 385 -3.97 -23.76 -7.30
C VAL A 385 -4.36 -24.36 -5.95
N LEU A 386 -5.17 -23.65 -5.15
CA LEU A 386 -5.72 -24.19 -3.90
C LEU A 386 -6.46 -25.51 -4.11
N SER A 387 -7.27 -25.62 -5.17
CA SER A 387 -8.04 -26.83 -5.49
C SER A 387 -7.19 -28.09 -5.73
N ARG A 388 -5.89 -27.92 -6.00
CA ARG A 388 -4.93 -29.00 -6.28
C ARG A 388 -4.03 -29.33 -5.10
N ILE A 389 -3.67 -28.33 -4.30
CA ILE A 389 -2.75 -28.49 -3.17
C ILE A 389 -3.48 -28.99 -1.94
N LEU A 390 -4.67 -28.45 -1.65
CA LEU A 390 -5.42 -28.77 -0.44
C LEU A 390 -5.71 -30.26 -0.24
N PRO A 391 -6.00 -31.07 -1.28
CA PRO A 391 -6.17 -32.51 -1.11
C PRO A 391 -4.95 -33.23 -0.53
N ALA A 392 -3.75 -32.67 -0.68
CA ALA A 392 -2.50 -33.29 -0.25
C ALA A 392 -2.13 -33.01 1.22
N SER A 393 -2.79 -32.05 1.89
CA SER A 393 -2.46 -31.66 3.26
C SER A 393 -3.69 -31.20 4.05
N SER A 394 -4.05 -31.96 5.09
CA SER A 394 -5.11 -31.59 6.02
C SER A 394 -4.78 -30.32 6.83
N SER A 395 -3.51 -30.15 7.22
CA SER A 395 -3.04 -28.94 7.91
C SER A 395 -3.20 -27.69 7.03
N ALA A 396 -2.94 -27.79 5.73
CA ALA A 396 -3.19 -26.69 4.80
C ALA A 396 -4.68 -26.33 4.69
N VAL A 397 -5.57 -27.34 4.77
CA VAL A 397 -7.02 -27.11 4.81
C VAL A 397 -7.43 -26.36 6.07
N GLU A 398 -6.89 -26.71 7.23
CA GLU A 398 -7.17 -26.02 8.51
C GLU A 398 -6.76 -24.55 8.46
N GLU A 399 -5.56 -24.25 7.97
CA GLU A 399 -5.07 -22.87 7.88
C GLU A 399 -5.92 -22.02 6.91
N VAL A 400 -6.24 -22.57 5.74
CA VAL A 400 -7.10 -21.89 4.74
C VAL A 400 -8.50 -21.61 5.30
N VAL A 401 -9.05 -22.51 6.10
CA VAL A 401 -10.35 -22.30 6.76
C VAL A 401 -10.25 -21.20 7.82
N LYS A 402 -9.21 -21.23 8.66
CA LYS A 402 -8.95 -20.22 9.69
C LYS A 402 -8.80 -18.81 9.11
N GLU A 403 -8.13 -18.68 7.97
CA GLU A 403 -7.96 -17.43 7.22
C GLU A 403 -9.23 -16.94 6.49
N GLY A 404 -10.36 -17.62 6.69
CA GLY A 404 -11.68 -17.22 6.18
C GLY A 404 -11.82 -17.35 4.66
N VAL A 405 -11.01 -18.21 4.02
CA VAL A 405 -11.03 -18.40 2.56
C VAL A 405 -12.37 -18.96 2.09
N VAL A 406 -13.04 -19.80 2.88
CA VAL A 406 -14.39 -20.32 2.58
C VAL A 406 -15.39 -19.18 2.29
N LYS A 407 -15.41 -18.15 3.14
CA LYS A 407 -16.29 -16.98 2.98
C LYS A 407 -15.95 -16.18 1.72
N LYS A 408 -14.65 -16.06 1.41
CA LYS A 408 -14.16 -15.37 0.21
C LYS A 408 -14.56 -16.14 -1.06
N ILE A 409 -14.37 -17.47 -1.11
CA ILE A 409 -14.75 -18.30 -2.26
C ILE A 409 -16.25 -18.20 -2.53
N ILE A 410 -17.11 -18.24 -1.51
CA ILE A 410 -18.56 -18.10 -1.70
C ILE A 410 -18.94 -16.74 -2.33
N LYS A 411 -18.27 -15.66 -1.92
CA LYS A 411 -18.44 -14.34 -2.58
C LYS A 411 -18.03 -14.39 -4.05
N PHE A 412 -16.95 -15.10 -4.38
CA PHE A 412 -16.52 -15.24 -5.77
C PHE A 412 -17.46 -16.12 -6.59
N LEU A 413 -18.03 -17.17 -6.02
CA LEU A 413 -19.03 -18.00 -6.70
C LEU A 413 -20.32 -17.23 -7.03
N LYS A 414 -20.63 -16.13 -6.34
CA LYS A 414 -21.78 -15.25 -6.65
C LYS A 414 -21.58 -14.41 -7.91
N ALA A 415 -20.33 -14.00 -8.20
CA ALA A 415 -20.01 -13.04 -9.26
C ALA A 415 -19.09 -13.62 -10.37
N GLY A 416 -18.55 -14.82 -10.17
CA GLY A 416 -17.55 -15.43 -11.02
C GLY A 416 -18.12 -16.14 -12.26
N GLY A 417 -17.27 -16.31 -13.27
CA GLY A 417 -17.57 -17.09 -14.46
C GLY A 417 -17.36 -18.59 -14.28
N GLN A 418 -17.60 -19.37 -15.33
CA GLN A 418 -17.58 -20.84 -15.31
C GLN A 418 -16.28 -21.43 -14.71
N THR A 419 -15.12 -20.89 -15.08
CA THR A 419 -13.80 -21.36 -14.60
C THR A 419 -13.62 -21.11 -13.11
N THR A 420 -14.05 -19.95 -12.62
CA THR A 420 -14.06 -19.61 -11.19
C THR A 420 -15.00 -20.54 -10.43
N CYS A 421 -16.17 -20.84 -11.00
CA CYS A 421 -17.11 -21.79 -10.41
C CYS A 421 -16.52 -23.20 -10.29
N ASN A 422 -15.89 -23.72 -11.35
CA ASN A 422 -15.21 -25.02 -11.36
C ASN A 422 -14.18 -25.15 -10.22
N TYR A 423 -13.25 -24.20 -10.12
CA TYR A 423 -12.21 -24.27 -9.09
C TYR A 423 -12.76 -23.95 -7.70
N GLY A 424 -13.62 -22.95 -7.58
CA GLY A 424 -14.19 -22.53 -6.31
C GLY A 424 -14.99 -23.63 -5.64
N ILE A 425 -15.88 -24.30 -6.38
CA ILE A 425 -16.71 -25.36 -5.80
C ILE A 425 -15.89 -26.60 -5.44
N LYS A 426 -14.87 -26.94 -6.25
CA LYS A 426 -13.93 -28.01 -5.94
C LYS A 426 -13.18 -27.72 -4.65
N THR A 427 -12.64 -26.51 -4.50
CA THR A 427 -11.94 -26.06 -3.28
C THR A 427 -12.86 -26.12 -2.06
N LEU A 428 -14.11 -25.64 -2.16
CA LEU A 428 -15.08 -25.75 -1.07
C LEU A 428 -15.35 -27.20 -0.68
N SER A 429 -15.57 -28.10 -1.64
CA SER A 429 -15.83 -29.53 -1.38
C SER A 429 -14.67 -30.23 -0.67
N ILE A 430 -13.44 -29.76 -0.86
CA ILE A 430 -12.25 -30.25 -0.18
C ILE A 430 -12.24 -29.72 1.25
N CYS A 431 -12.46 -28.41 1.43
CA CYS A 431 -12.53 -27.79 2.75
C CYS A 431 -13.64 -28.39 3.62
N THR A 432 -14.81 -28.68 3.07
CA THR A 432 -15.97 -29.15 3.84
C THR A 432 -15.98 -30.65 4.14
N ARG A 433 -15.04 -31.44 3.58
CA ARG A 433 -15.04 -32.91 3.71
C ARG A 433 -14.90 -33.41 5.15
N SER A 434 -14.02 -32.81 5.94
CA SER A 434 -13.75 -33.22 7.32
C SER A 434 -13.52 -32.04 8.27
N ASN A 435 -13.88 -30.82 7.89
CA ASN A 435 -13.68 -29.62 8.70
C ASN A 435 -15.02 -28.99 9.09
N ARG A 436 -15.38 -29.09 10.38
CA ARG A 436 -16.61 -28.55 10.97
C ARG A 436 -16.71 -27.03 10.80
N GLN A 437 -15.61 -26.31 11.03
CA GLN A 437 -15.56 -24.86 10.90
C GLN A 437 -15.85 -24.42 9.45
N ALA A 438 -15.30 -25.14 8.46
CA ALA A 438 -15.57 -24.87 7.05
C ALA A 438 -17.05 -25.06 6.69
N GLN A 439 -17.69 -26.12 7.20
CA GLN A 439 -19.11 -26.39 6.99
C GLN A 439 -19.96 -25.27 7.59
N GLU A 440 -19.68 -24.87 8.83
CA GLU A 440 -20.41 -23.77 9.48
C GLU A 440 -20.22 -22.43 8.78
N ASP A 441 -19.00 -22.11 8.37
CA ASP A 441 -18.70 -20.88 7.64
C ASP A 441 -19.37 -20.84 6.27
N LEU A 442 -19.52 -21.99 5.60
CA LEU A 442 -20.28 -22.09 4.36
C LEU A 442 -21.76 -21.81 4.60
N VAL A 443 -22.38 -22.50 5.56
CA VAL A 443 -23.81 -22.33 5.90
C VAL A 443 -24.13 -20.90 6.30
N LYS A 444 -23.25 -20.26 7.08
CA LYS A 444 -23.40 -18.85 7.49
C LYS A 444 -23.27 -17.88 6.30
N SER A 445 -22.45 -18.21 5.30
CA SER A 445 -22.12 -17.31 4.17
C SER A 445 -23.04 -17.48 2.96
N ASP A 446 -23.55 -18.69 2.73
CA ASP A 446 -24.51 -19.01 1.69
C ASP A 446 -25.90 -19.28 2.29
N LYS A 447 -26.58 -18.19 2.68
CA LYS A 447 -27.90 -18.25 3.31
C LYS A 447 -28.89 -19.01 2.40
N GLY A 448 -29.54 -20.03 2.96
CA GLY A 448 -30.47 -20.89 2.21
C GLY A 448 -29.81 -21.66 1.07
N PHE A 449 -28.48 -21.77 1.06
CA PHE A 449 -27.69 -22.39 0.00
C PHE A 449 -27.94 -21.82 -1.40
N SER A 450 -28.30 -20.54 -1.49
CA SER A 450 -28.63 -19.86 -2.75
C SER A 450 -27.58 -20.06 -3.86
N VAL A 451 -26.29 -20.06 -3.50
CA VAL A 451 -25.19 -20.25 -4.45
C VAL A 451 -25.06 -21.71 -4.82
N LEU A 452 -25.06 -22.63 -3.85
CA LEU A 452 -24.97 -24.06 -4.14
C LEU A 452 -26.14 -24.55 -5.00
N LEU A 453 -27.37 -24.10 -4.71
CA LEU A 453 -28.55 -24.44 -5.51
C LEU A 453 -28.42 -23.94 -6.95
N LYS A 454 -27.95 -22.71 -7.16
CA LYS A 454 -27.67 -22.19 -8.51
C LYS A 454 -26.60 -23.01 -9.23
N LEU A 455 -25.57 -23.49 -8.52
CA LEU A 455 -24.51 -24.33 -9.11
C LEU A 455 -25.01 -25.74 -9.44
N LEU A 456 -26.00 -26.27 -8.70
CA LEU A 456 -26.66 -27.53 -9.04
C LEU A 456 -27.45 -27.44 -10.36
N ASP A 457 -27.91 -26.26 -10.76
CA ASP A 457 -28.59 -26.06 -12.05
C ASP A 457 -27.61 -25.84 -13.23
N SER A 458 -26.30 -25.98 -13.01
CA SER A 458 -25.27 -25.83 -14.05
C SER A 458 -25.33 -26.97 -15.08
N GLU A 459 -24.97 -26.68 -16.34
CA GLU A 459 -24.77 -27.70 -17.37
C GLU A 459 -23.47 -28.50 -17.17
N ASN A 460 -22.54 -27.99 -16.37
CA ASN A 460 -21.25 -28.62 -16.15
C ASN A 460 -21.30 -29.65 -15.02
N GLU A 461 -21.15 -30.92 -15.39
CA GLU A 461 -21.23 -32.06 -14.49
C GLU A 461 -20.23 -32.00 -13.32
N ILE A 462 -19.04 -31.43 -13.55
CA ILE A 462 -18.02 -31.27 -12.50
C ILE A 462 -18.51 -30.27 -11.44
N ILE A 463 -19.18 -29.19 -11.86
CA ILE A 463 -19.75 -28.22 -10.92
C ILE A 463 -20.88 -28.86 -10.14
N VAL A 464 -21.82 -29.50 -10.82
CA VAL A 464 -23.00 -30.11 -10.20
C VAL A 464 -22.59 -31.17 -9.18
N GLY A 465 -21.67 -32.07 -9.55
CA GLY A 465 -21.19 -33.12 -8.66
C GLY A 465 -20.51 -32.57 -7.40
N ASN A 466 -19.63 -31.57 -7.55
CA ASN A 466 -18.96 -30.95 -6.41
C ASN A 466 -19.93 -30.10 -5.56
N ALA A 467 -20.93 -29.46 -6.16
CA ALA A 467 -21.97 -28.73 -5.45
C ALA A 467 -22.85 -29.67 -4.63
N ALA A 468 -23.26 -30.80 -5.20
CA ALA A 468 -24.01 -31.85 -4.49
C ALA A 468 -23.19 -32.43 -3.32
N LEU A 469 -21.91 -32.73 -3.56
CA LEU A 469 -21.01 -33.23 -2.52
C LEU A 469 -20.86 -32.21 -1.38
N CYS A 470 -20.60 -30.94 -1.71
CA CYS A 470 -20.41 -29.87 -0.73
C CYS A 470 -21.70 -29.60 0.07
N LEU A 471 -22.86 -29.58 -0.60
CA LEU A 471 -24.17 -29.48 0.05
C LEU A 471 -24.36 -30.65 1.03
N GLY A 472 -24.16 -31.89 0.58
CA GLY A 472 -24.29 -33.10 1.40
C GLY A 472 -23.37 -33.11 2.62
N GLN A 473 -22.17 -32.54 2.51
CA GLN A 473 -21.24 -32.39 3.64
C GLN A 473 -21.71 -31.34 4.66
N CYS A 474 -22.42 -30.30 4.25
CA CYS A 474 -22.88 -29.23 5.13
C CYS A 474 -24.19 -29.54 5.87
N LEU A 475 -24.93 -30.57 5.47
CA LEU A 475 -26.21 -30.94 6.10
C LEU A 475 -26.08 -31.47 7.54
N VAL A 476 -24.86 -31.77 8.00
CA VAL A 476 -24.55 -32.09 9.40
C VAL A 476 -24.55 -30.86 10.32
N VAL A 477 -24.59 -29.64 9.76
CA VAL A 477 -24.66 -28.39 10.52
C VAL A 477 -26.10 -28.15 10.99
N PRO A 478 -26.34 -27.90 12.29
CA PRO A 478 -27.69 -27.64 12.81
C PRO A 478 -28.39 -26.50 12.06
N GLY A 479 -29.65 -26.72 11.69
CA GLY A 479 -30.47 -25.76 10.96
C GLY A 479 -30.19 -25.66 9.46
N ALA A 480 -29.12 -26.28 8.94
CA ALA A 480 -28.81 -26.27 7.51
C ALA A 480 -29.91 -26.96 6.69
N ALA A 481 -30.30 -28.18 7.06
CA ALA A 481 -31.35 -28.93 6.37
C ALA A 481 -32.73 -28.27 6.49
N THR A 482 -33.03 -27.65 7.63
CA THR A 482 -34.27 -26.89 7.87
C THR A 482 -34.32 -25.61 7.03
N SER A 483 -33.17 -24.95 6.78
CA SER A 483 -33.10 -23.75 5.92
C SER A 483 -33.48 -24.01 4.46
N LEU A 484 -33.49 -25.29 4.05
CA LEU A 484 -33.84 -25.73 2.70
C LEU A 484 -35.32 -26.11 2.56
N LEU A 485 -36.13 -26.01 3.62
CA LEU A 485 -37.57 -26.25 3.52
C LEU A 485 -38.22 -25.29 2.52
N ASN A 486 -39.17 -25.80 1.74
CA ASN A 486 -39.86 -25.08 0.67
C ASN A 486 -38.94 -24.62 -0.48
N SER A 487 -37.74 -25.19 -0.61
CA SER A 487 -36.87 -24.97 -1.77
C SER A 487 -37.04 -26.10 -2.79
N SER A 488 -36.60 -25.88 -4.03
CA SER A 488 -36.60 -26.91 -5.08
C SER A 488 -35.53 -27.99 -4.89
N VAL A 489 -34.78 -27.99 -3.78
CA VAL A 489 -33.59 -28.83 -3.59
C VAL A 489 -33.88 -30.33 -3.74
N VAL A 490 -35.03 -30.81 -3.24
CA VAL A 490 -35.40 -32.23 -3.34
C VAL A 490 -35.60 -32.61 -4.80
N MET A 491 -36.29 -31.76 -5.57
CA MET A 491 -36.52 -31.96 -6.99
C MET A 491 -35.21 -31.90 -7.80
N THR A 492 -34.37 -30.90 -7.54
CA THR A 492 -33.09 -30.72 -8.23
C THR A 492 -32.14 -31.88 -7.95
N LEU A 493 -31.97 -32.30 -6.70
CA LEU A 493 -31.13 -33.45 -6.34
C LEU A 493 -31.69 -34.76 -6.91
N LEU A 494 -33.01 -34.94 -6.90
CA LEU A 494 -33.65 -36.13 -7.47
C LEU A 494 -33.44 -36.22 -8.99
N LYS A 495 -33.55 -35.10 -9.71
CA LYS A 495 -33.26 -35.02 -11.16
C LYS A 495 -31.83 -35.48 -11.47
N HIS A 496 -30.86 -35.06 -10.66
CA HIS A 496 -29.46 -35.46 -10.84
C HIS A 496 -29.18 -36.90 -10.41
N ALA A 497 -29.82 -37.36 -9.33
CA ALA A 497 -29.71 -38.74 -8.85
C ALA A 497 -30.30 -39.76 -9.85
N GLY A 498 -31.35 -39.37 -10.59
CA GLY A 498 -32.03 -40.19 -11.59
C GLY A 498 -31.67 -39.90 -13.05
N GLY A 499 -30.59 -39.14 -13.30
CA GLY A 499 -30.14 -38.76 -14.66
C GLY A 499 -29.52 -39.91 -15.48
N ASP A 500 -28.97 -39.60 -16.65
CA ASP A 500 -28.32 -40.57 -17.56
C ASP A 500 -27.11 -41.29 -16.92
N ALA A 501 -26.94 -42.59 -17.20
CA ALA A 501 -25.95 -43.50 -16.60
C ALA A 501 -24.49 -43.10 -16.85
N ARG A 502 -24.24 -42.16 -17.76
CA ARG A 502 -22.89 -41.59 -18.00
C ARG A 502 -22.40 -40.69 -16.86
N ARG A 503 -23.28 -40.28 -15.93
CA ARG A 503 -23.02 -39.30 -14.85
C ARG A 503 -22.88 -39.93 -13.46
N THR A 504 -22.17 -41.04 -13.33
CA THR A 504 -22.08 -41.83 -12.08
C THR A 504 -21.71 -40.99 -10.86
N SER A 505 -20.65 -40.18 -10.94
CA SER A 505 -20.21 -39.34 -9.81
C SER A 505 -21.22 -38.26 -9.40
N VAL A 506 -21.97 -37.69 -10.35
CA VAL A 506 -23.01 -36.69 -10.06
C VAL A 506 -24.22 -37.38 -9.43
N GLN A 507 -24.63 -38.53 -9.97
CA GLN A 507 -25.73 -39.34 -9.45
C GLN A 507 -25.47 -39.78 -8.01
N GLU A 508 -24.28 -40.31 -7.73
CA GLU A 508 -23.86 -40.74 -6.40
C GLU A 508 -23.86 -39.58 -5.42
N ASN A 509 -23.18 -38.47 -5.76
CA ASN A 509 -23.12 -37.30 -4.88
C ASN A 509 -24.50 -36.70 -4.62
N ALA A 510 -25.37 -36.63 -5.64
CA ALA A 510 -26.73 -36.13 -5.50
C ALA A 510 -27.61 -37.07 -4.65
N ALA A 511 -27.50 -38.39 -4.85
CA ALA A 511 -28.22 -39.38 -4.05
C ALA A 511 -27.78 -39.36 -2.58
N ILE A 512 -26.48 -39.27 -2.32
CA ILE A 512 -25.93 -39.16 -0.96
C ILE A 512 -26.40 -37.86 -0.31
N ALA A 513 -26.35 -36.73 -1.01
CA ALA A 513 -26.83 -35.44 -0.50
C ALA A 513 -28.33 -35.48 -0.18
N LEU A 514 -29.13 -36.08 -1.06
CA LEU A 514 -30.59 -36.24 -0.87
C LEU A 514 -30.92 -37.16 0.30
N GLY A 515 -30.19 -38.27 0.45
CA GLY A 515 -30.31 -39.15 1.61
C GLY A 515 -29.98 -38.43 2.92
N LYS A 516 -28.84 -37.73 2.96
CA LYS A 516 -28.44 -36.92 4.13
C LYS A 516 -29.47 -35.82 4.45
N LEU A 517 -30.06 -35.20 3.44
CA LEU A 517 -31.10 -34.17 3.62
C LEU A 517 -32.33 -34.75 4.30
N CYS A 518 -32.79 -35.90 3.85
CA CYS A 518 -33.95 -36.60 4.42
C CYS A 518 -33.68 -37.11 5.84
N VAL A 519 -32.45 -37.54 6.13
CA VAL A 519 -32.04 -37.97 7.47
C VAL A 519 -31.96 -36.79 8.43
N ALA A 520 -31.36 -35.68 8.00
CA ALA A 520 -31.19 -34.48 8.81
C ALA A 520 -32.51 -33.73 9.07
N GLU A 521 -33.44 -33.76 8.11
CA GLU A 521 -34.75 -33.12 8.20
C GLU A 521 -35.82 -34.01 7.54
N PRO A 522 -36.53 -34.85 8.33
CA PRO A 522 -37.49 -35.83 7.83
C PRO A 522 -38.65 -35.24 7.03
N ARG A 523 -38.95 -33.94 7.17
CA ARG A 523 -40.01 -33.28 6.38
C ARG A 523 -39.75 -33.33 4.87
N HIS A 524 -38.49 -33.40 4.44
CA HIS A 524 -38.14 -33.56 3.02
C HIS A 524 -38.55 -34.93 2.45
N VAL A 525 -38.78 -35.94 3.29
CA VAL A 525 -39.26 -37.26 2.86
C VAL A 525 -40.68 -37.17 2.26
N PHE A 526 -41.51 -36.24 2.74
CA PHE A 526 -42.85 -36.05 2.18
C PHE A 526 -42.80 -35.54 0.74
N GLU A 527 -41.90 -34.61 0.44
CA GLU A 527 -41.67 -34.14 -0.93
C GLU A 527 -41.07 -35.24 -1.81
N LEU A 528 -40.11 -36.00 -1.27
CA LEU A 528 -39.52 -37.13 -1.98
C LEU A 528 -40.56 -38.20 -2.37
N ARG A 529 -41.51 -38.50 -1.46
CA ARG A 529 -42.63 -39.41 -1.73
C ARG A 529 -43.57 -38.88 -2.81
N LYS A 530 -43.92 -37.58 -2.76
CA LYS A 530 -44.77 -36.95 -3.78
C LYS A 530 -44.17 -37.04 -5.19
N LEU A 531 -42.85 -37.03 -5.29
CA LEU A 531 -42.12 -37.12 -6.56
C LEU A 531 -41.84 -38.57 -7.00
N ASN A 532 -42.39 -39.59 -6.34
CA ASN A 532 -42.05 -41.00 -6.53
C ASN A 532 -40.52 -41.27 -6.45
N GLY A 533 -39.79 -40.42 -5.72
CA GLY A 533 -38.33 -40.39 -5.73
C GLY A 533 -37.67 -41.50 -4.92
N LEU A 534 -38.42 -42.22 -4.09
CA LEU A 534 -37.90 -43.35 -3.29
C LEU A 534 -37.38 -44.50 -4.17
N ALA A 535 -38.05 -44.80 -5.29
CA ALA A 535 -37.62 -45.84 -6.21
C ALA A 535 -36.32 -45.46 -6.93
N ILE A 536 -36.22 -44.19 -7.35
CA ILE A 536 -35.03 -43.61 -7.99
C ILE A 536 -33.85 -43.63 -7.00
N LEU A 537 -34.05 -43.15 -5.77
CA LEU A 537 -33.02 -43.15 -4.73
C LEU A 537 -32.51 -44.57 -4.44
N ASN A 538 -33.43 -45.55 -4.33
CA ASN A 538 -33.06 -46.96 -4.11
C ASN A 538 -32.31 -47.55 -5.31
N SER A 539 -32.63 -47.16 -6.55
CA SER A 539 -31.88 -47.60 -7.73
C SER A 539 -30.48 -47.00 -7.78
N SER A 540 -30.31 -45.73 -7.41
CA SER A 540 -29.01 -45.04 -7.41
C SER A 540 -28.11 -45.51 -6.24
N MET A 541 -28.70 -45.91 -5.10
CA MET A 541 -27.97 -46.41 -3.93
C MET A 541 -27.48 -47.86 -4.05
N LYS A 542 -27.96 -48.66 -5.01
CA LYS A 542 -27.46 -50.02 -5.26
C LYS A 542 -25.96 -50.06 -5.62
N TYR A 543 -25.41 -48.96 -6.11
CA TYR A 543 -23.99 -48.82 -6.48
C TYR A 543 -23.11 -48.28 -5.35
N VAL A 544 -23.69 -47.92 -4.20
CA VAL A 544 -22.96 -47.34 -3.05
C VAL A 544 -22.46 -48.41 -2.07
N HIS A 545 -22.90 -49.67 -2.21
CA HIS A 545 -22.51 -50.80 -1.35
C HIS A 545 -21.29 -51.61 -1.86
N SER A 546 -20.50 -51.07 -2.81
CA SER A 546 -19.31 -51.76 -3.35
C SER A 546 -17.98 -51.01 -3.12
N ILE A 547 -17.88 -50.14 -2.12
CA ILE A 547 -16.62 -49.47 -1.72
C ILE A 547 -16.41 -49.64 -0.22
#